data_AF-A0A1Q8L3I8-F1
#
_entry.id   AF-A0A1Q8L3I8-F1
#
_cell.length_a   1.000
_cell.length_b   1.000
_cell.length_c   1.000
_cell.angle_alpha   90.00
_cell.angle_beta   90.00
_cell.angle_gamma   90.00
#
_symmetry.space_group_name_H-M   'P 1'
#
loop_
_entity.id
_entity.type
_entity.pdbx_description
1 polymer ?
#
loop_
_entity_poly.entity_id
_entity_poly.type
_entity_poly.pdbx_seq_one_letter_code
_entity_poly.pdbx_strand_id
1 'polypeptide(L)'
;MDQERHHHSRRESADPPRANTNTDYARPVTLSPERQRSFEGLISQVSADNVLAVARVLRTRADDMESMLNASLNGLDLRPCAEDPVSLDARDLFQRKIDQILAGHWAQCAELRAAHTALRATALEYGVTDADLAREFGDDS
;
A
#
# COMPACT_ATOMS: atom_id res chain seq x y z
N MET A 1 -62.02 25.22 55.82
CA MET A 1 -61.96 23.74 55.78
C MET A 1 -60.56 23.40 55.32
N ASP A 2 -59.53 23.51 56.16
CA ASP A 2 -59.32 22.69 57.37
C ASP A 2 -59.59 21.22 57.09
N GLN A 3 -58.56 20.40 56.88
CA GLN A 3 -57.85 19.77 58.01
C GLN A 3 -56.71 18.86 57.52
N GLU A 4 -55.59 18.98 58.20
CA GLU A 4 -54.47 18.06 58.23
C GLU A 4 -54.85 16.69 58.81
N ARG A 5 -54.07 15.66 58.47
CA ARG A 5 -53.50 14.59 59.34
C ARG A 5 -52.62 13.70 58.44
N HIS A 6 -51.28 13.75 58.51
CA HIS A 6 -50.40 13.02 59.46
C HIS A 6 -50.82 11.54 59.60
N HIS A 7 -50.04 10.48 59.39
CA HIS A 7 -48.63 10.11 59.62
C HIS A 7 -48.56 8.62 59.14
N HIS A 8 -47.54 7.98 58.56
CA HIS A 8 -46.26 7.55 59.16
C HIS A 8 -45.56 6.57 58.17
N SER A 9 -44.28 6.85 57.90
CA SER A 9 -43.13 5.96 57.67
C SER A 9 -43.33 4.45 57.34
N ARG A 10 -42.80 3.99 56.19
CA ARG A 10 -42.07 2.72 56.11
C ARG A 10 -40.98 2.79 55.04
N ARG A 11 -39.73 2.69 55.50
CA ARG A 11 -38.52 2.48 54.69
C ARG A 11 -38.52 1.05 54.13
N GLU A 12 -38.16 0.88 52.86
CA GLU A 12 -37.53 -0.34 52.30
C GLU A 12 -37.07 0.01 50.87
N SER A 13 -35.83 0.44 50.75
CA SER A 13 -34.72 -0.33 50.16
C SER A 13 -34.75 -0.32 48.63
N ALA A 14 -33.94 0.58 48.07
CA ALA A 14 -33.61 0.70 46.66
C ALA A 14 -32.92 -0.58 46.16
N ASP A 15 -33.42 -1.14 45.07
CA ASP A 15 -32.71 -2.13 44.26
C ASP A 15 -32.31 -1.44 42.94
N PRO A 16 -31.01 -1.17 42.70
CA PRO A 16 -30.59 -0.54 41.46
C PRO A 16 -30.66 -1.53 40.29
N PRO A 17 -30.92 -1.05 39.06
CA PRO A 17 -30.92 -1.90 37.88
C PRO A 17 -29.52 -2.49 37.68
N ARG A 18 -29.45 -3.82 37.54
CA ARG A 18 -28.21 -4.55 37.27
C ARG A 18 -27.50 -3.93 36.07
N ALA A 19 -26.35 -3.32 36.32
CA ALA A 19 -25.44 -2.86 35.28
C ALA A 19 -25.02 -4.08 34.44
N ASN A 20 -25.30 -4.04 33.14
CA ASN A 20 -24.72 -4.94 32.16
C ASN A 20 -23.19 -4.74 32.17
N THR A 21 -22.48 -5.58 32.91
CA THR A 21 -21.02 -5.68 32.82
C THR A 21 -20.65 -6.43 31.54
N ASN A 22 -20.83 -5.77 30.40
CA ASN A 22 -20.21 -6.21 29.15
C ASN A 22 -18.98 -5.34 28.90
N THR A 23 -18.08 -5.34 29.87
CA THR A 23 -16.73 -4.77 29.77
C THR A 23 -15.76 -5.94 29.67
N ASP A 24 -15.78 -6.65 28.55
CA ASP A 24 -14.80 -7.70 28.24
C ASP A 24 -14.05 -7.43 26.92
N TYR A 25 -13.88 -6.14 26.58
CA TYR A 25 -13.01 -5.68 25.50
C TYR A 25 -11.92 -4.77 26.06
N ALA A 26 -11.15 -5.29 27.02
CA ALA A 26 -9.88 -4.69 27.42
C ALA A 26 -8.91 -5.72 27.99
N ARG A 27 -8.94 -6.97 27.49
CA ARG A 27 -7.75 -7.80 27.63
C ARG A 27 -6.71 -7.22 26.68
N PRO A 28 -5.59 -6.63 27.16
CA PRO A 28 -4.43 -6.49 26.31
C PRO A 28 -4.15 -7.90 25.80
N VAL A 29 -4.11 -8.08 24.49
CA VAL A 29 -3.60 -9.32 23.90
C VAL A 29 -2.12 -9.34 24.26
N THR A 30 -1.81 -9.88 25.45
CA THR A 30 -0.42 -10.09 25.86
C THR A 30 0.07 -11.27 25.03
N LEU A 31 0.80 -10.97 23.96
CA LEU A 31 1.47 -11.99 23.17
C LEU A 31 2.39 -12.80 24.09
N SER A 32 2.45 -14.12 23.89
CA SER A 32 3.41 -14.93 24.63
C SER A 32 4.84 -14.43 24.33
N PRO A 33 5.81 -14.60 25.25
CA PRO A 33 7.18 -14.12 25.05
C PRO A 33 7.87 -14.67 23.79
N GLU A 34 7.42 -15.83 23.30
CA GLU A 34 7.87 -16.40 22.03
C GLU A 34 7.21 -15.72 20.83
N ARG A 35 5.90 -15.48 20.88
CA ARG A 35 5.20 -14.72 19.83
C ARG A 35 5.67 -13.29 19.76
N GLN A 36 5.97 -12.66 20.89
CA GLN A 36 6.55 -11.31 20.95
C GLN A 36 7.93 -11.28 20.28
N ARG A 37 8.81 -12.25 20.57
CA ARG A 37 10.13 -12.36 19.90
C ARG A 37 10.03 -12.69 18.41
N SER A 38 9.09 -13.55 18.01
CA SER A 38 8.84 -13.82 16.58
C SER A 38 8.26 -12.60 15.87
N PHE A 39 7.37 -11.85 16.52
CA PHE A 39 6.78 -10.63 15.99
C PHE A 39 7.81 -9.49 15.92
N GLU A 40 8.67 -9.35 16.93
CA GLU A 40 9.82 -8.44 16.91
C GLU A 40 10.84 -8.83 15.83
N GLY A 41 11.08 -10.13 15.62
CA GLY A 41 11.90 -10.61 14.51
C GLY A 41 11.30 -10.34 13.13
N LEU A 42 9.96 -10.36 13.02
CA LEU A 42 9.24 -10.02 11.79
C LEU A 42 9.20 -8.50 11.55
N ILE A 43 9.00 -7.72 12.60
CA ILE A 43 9.08 -6.26 12.57
C ILE A 43 10.51 -5.81 12.24
N SER A 44 11.55 -6.48 12.76
CA SER A 44 12.93 -6.12 12.41
C SER A 44 13.29 -6.45 10.96
N GLN A 45 12.59 -7.41 10.34
CA GLN A 45 12.68 -7.64 8.89
C GLN A 45 11.96 -6.58 8.07
N VAL A 46 10.92 -5.94 8.61
CA VAL A 46 10.26 -4.76 8.01
C VAL A 46 10.80 -3.50 8.71
N SER A 47 12.10 -3.28 8.58
CA SER A 47 12.73 -2.03 9.00
C SER A 47 12.57 -0.97 7.90
N ALA A 48 12.68 0.30 8.30
CA ALA A 48 12.65 1.39 7.33
C ALA A 48 13.78 1.25 6.30
N ASP A 49 14.97 0.84 6.72
CA ASP A 49 16.10 0.54 5.82
C ASP A 49 15.76 -0.52 4.77
N ASN A 50 15.05 -1.58 5.14
CA ASN A 50 14.64 -2.63 4.19
C ASN A 50 13.57 -2.12 3.21
N VAL A 51 12.61 -1.32 3.69
CA VAL A 51 11.60 -0.66 2.85
C VAL A 51 12.27 0.26 1.82
N LEU A 52 13.28 1.03 2.24
CA LEU A 52 14.04 1.94 1.40
C LEU A 52 14.91 1.20 0.38
N ALA A 53 15.55 0.09 0.78
CA ALA A 53 16.28 -0.78 -0.12
C ALA A 53 15.37 -1.36 -1.22
N VAL A 54 14.16 -1.83 -0.86
CA VAL A 54 13.18 -2.33 -1.84
C VAL A 54 12.72 -1.20 -2.76
N ALA A 55 12.38 -0.03 -2.22
CA ALA A 55 11.98 1.13 -3.02
C ALA A 55 13.04 1.48 -4.07
N ARG A 56 14.32 1.49 -3.69
CA ARG A 56 15.45 1.72 -4.60
C ARG A 56 15.50 0.71 -5.74
N VAL A 57 15.36 -0.58 -5.43
CA VAL A 57 15.35 -1.64 -6.45
C VAL A 57 14.19 -1.46 -7.43
N LEU A 58 13.00 -1.11 -6.94
CA LEU A 58 11.84 -0.85 -7.81
C LEU A 58 12.07 0.35 -8.72
N ARG A 59 12.68 1.43 -8.20
CA ARG A 59 13.00 2.61 -8.99
C ARG A 59 14.02 2.29 -10.09
N THR A 60 15.13 1.64 -9.74
CA THR A 60 16.14 1.24 -10.74
C THR A 60 15.53 0.38 -11.83
N ARG A 61 14.68 -0.59 -11.48
CA ARG A 61 14.00 -1.42 -12.49
C ARG A 61 13.06 -0.64 -13.39
N ALA A 62 12.30 0.32 -12.83
CA ALA A 62 11.42 1.15 -13.64
C ALA A 62 12.22 2.00 -14.64
N ASP A 63 13.36 2.55 -14.22
CA ASP A 63 14.21 3.38 -15.06
C ASP A 63 14.94 2.55 -16.14
N ASP A 64 15.42 1.35 -15.79
CA ASP A 64 15.99 0.40 -16.75
C ASP A 64 14.96 -0.02 -17.81
N MET A 65 13.73 -0.34 -17.39
CA MET A 65 12.65 -0.70 -18.29
C MET A 65 12.26 0.45 -19.21
N GLU A 66 12.10 1.67 -18.68
CA GLU A 66 11.81 2.86 -19.49
C GLU A 66 12.90 3.12 -20.53
N SER A 67 14.17 3.01 -20.13
CA SER A 67 15.31 3.17 -21.03
C SER A 67 15.28 2.15 -22.18
N MET A 68 15.03 0.87 -21.85
CA MET A 68 14.92 -0.20 -22.84
C MET A 68 13.74 -0.01 -23.79
N LEU A 69 12.58 0.43 -23.27
CA LEU A 69 11.40 0.71 -24.08
C LEU A 69 11.68 1.86 -25.04
N ASN A 70 12.20 2.98 -24.54
CA ASN A 70 12.53 4.15 -25.35
C ASN A 70 13.57 3.85 -26.44
N ALA A 71 14.60 3.06 -26.12
CA ALA A 71 15.59 2.63 -27.10
C ALA A 71 14.99 1.77 -28.23
N SER A 72 13.91 1.05 -27.94
CA SER A 72 13.26 0.13 -28.87
C SER A 72 12.22 0.80 -29.77
N LEU A 73 11.66 1.96 -29.40
CA LEU A 73 10.54 2.60 -30.11
C LEU A 73 10.79 2.79 -31.61
N ASN A 74 12.01 3.18 -31.99
CA ASN A 74 12.36 3.45 -33.38
C ASN A 74 12.41 2.18 -34.27
N GLY A 75 12.53 0.99 -33.68
CA GLY A 75 12.66 -0.28 -34.42
C GLY A 75 11.36 -1.09 -34.51
N LEU A 76 10.27 -0.61 -33.93
CA LEU A 76 9.04 -1.38 -33.73
C LEU A 76 7.91 -1.02 -34.71
N ASP A 77 8.11 -0.04 -35.59
CA ASP A 77 7.16 0.23 -36.67
C ASP A 77 7.35 -0.78 -37.81
N LEU A 78 6.35 -1.64 -37.99
CA LEU A 78 6.38 -2.66 -39.02
C LEU A 78 5.99 -2.10 -40.37
N ARG A 79 6.86 -2.37 -41.35
CA ARG A 79 6.56 -2.21 -42.77
C ARG A 79 5.94 -3.49 -43.32
N PRO A 80 4.99 -3.39 -44.26
CA PRO A 80 4.46 -4.56 -44.94
C PRO A 80 5.55 -5.24 -45.79
N CYS A 81 5.53 -6.57 -45.85
CA CYS A 81 6.49 -7.36 -46.63
C CYS A 81 6.34 -7.15 -48.15
N ALA A 82 5.11 -6.92 -48.61
CA ALA A 82 4.75 -6.60 -49.98
C ALA A 82 3.45 -5.75 -49.98
N GLU A 83 3.04 -5.27 -51.15
CA GLU A 83 1.83 -4.44 -51.31
C GLU A 83 0.55 -5.26 -51.51
N ASP A 84 0.62 -6.58 -51.37
CA ASP A 84 -0.55 -7.44 -51.48
C ASP A 84 -1.44 -7.32 -50.21
N PRO A 85 -2.75 -7.58 -50.33
CA PRO A 85 -3.68 -7.44 -49.20
C PRO A 85 -3.30 -8.26 -47.96
N VAL A 86 -2.71 -9.46 -48.13
CA VAL A 86 -2.33 -10.33 -47.01
C VAL A 86 -1.16 -9.73 -46.25
N SER A 87 -0.17 -9.17 -46.94
CA SER A 87 0.97 -8.49 -46.33
C SER A 87 0.55 -7.24 -45.53
N LEU A 88 -0.43 -6.49 -46.04
CA LEU A 88 -0.98 -5.31 -45.34
C LEU A 88 -1.75 -5.72 -44.08
N ASP A 89 -2.66 -6.70 -44.19
CA ASP A 89 -3.43 -7.22 -43.06
C ASP A 89 -2.52 -7.81 -41.98
N ALA A 90 -1.47 -8.54 -42.39
CA ALA A 90 -0.48 -9.10 -41.49
C ALA A 90 0.27 -8.00 -40.73
N ARG A 91 0.72 -6.94 -41.43
CA ARG A 91 1.36 -5.78 -40.81
C ARG A 91 0.46 -5.18 -39.72
N ASP A 92 -0.82 -4.97 -40.01
CA ASP A 92 -1.75 -4.36 -39.04
C ASP A 92 -2.04 -5.26 -37.84
N LEU A 93 -2.10 -6.58 -38.05
CA LEU A 93 -2.27 -7.54 -36.96
C LEU A 93 -1.05 -7.59 -36.04
N PHE A 94 0.16 -7.64 -36.62
CA PHE A 94 1.38 -7.64 -35.82
C PHE A 94 1.64 -6.30 -35.14
N GLN A 95 1.37 -5.17 -35.81
CA GLN A 95 1.52 -3.85 -35.20
C GLN A 95 0.63 -3.71 -33.96
N ARG A 96 -0.65 -4.10 -34.06
CA ARG A 96 -1.56 -4.09 -32.90
C ARG A 96 -1.03 -4.94 -31.73
N LYS A 97 -0.39 -6.06 -32.02
CA LYS A 97 0.18 -6.93 -30.98
C LYS A 97 1.43 -6.30 -30.35
N ILE A 98 2.29 -5.66 -31.14
CA ILE A 98 3.42 -4.88 -30.64
C ILE A 98 2.92 -3.76 -29.72
N ASP A 99 1.91 -3.00 -30.16
CA ASP A 99 1.35 -1.88 -29.39
C ASP A 99 0.76 -2.36 -28.05
N GLN A 100 0.05 -3.51 -28.05
CA GLN A 100 -0.46 -4.13 -26.81
C GLN A 100 0.66 -4.54 -25.86
N ILE A 101 1.74 -5.14 -26.38
CA ILE A 101 2.89 -5.54 -25.56
C ILE A 101 3.57 -4.30 -24.97
N LEU A 102 3.78 -3.26 -25.78
CA LEU A 102 4.35 -1.99 -25.31
C LEU A 102 3.49 -1.36 -24.21
N ALA A 103 2.16 -1.30 -24.42
CA ALA A 103 1.24 -0.77 -23.42
C ALA A 103 1.35 -1.52 -22.09
N GLY A 104 1.46 -2.86 -22.12
CA GLY A 104 1.66 -3.67 -20.91
C GLY A 104 2.96 -3.34 -20.18
N HIS A 105 4.07 -3.16 -20.90
CA HIS A 105 5.34 -2.81 -20.28
C HIS A 105 5.34 -1.39 -19.70
N TRP A 106 4.70 -0.43 -20.38
CA TRP A 106 4.52 0.92 -19.84
C TRP A 106 3.64 0.94 -18.58
N ALA A 107 2.57 0.14 -18.55
CA ALA A 107 1.76 -0.03 -17.35
C ALA A 107 2.59 -0.59 -16.19
N GLN A 108 3.40 -1.62 -16.45
CA GLN A 108 4.31 -2.18 -15.44
C GLN A 108 5.32 -1.12 -14.92
N CYS A 109 5.90 -0.29 -15.79
CA CYS A 109 6.76 0.83 -15.37
C CYS A 109 6.01 1.78 -14.40
N ALA A 110 4.77 2.12 -14.73
CA ALA A 110 3.95 2.99 -13.89
C ALA A 110 3.65 2.36 -12.53
N GLU A 111 3.34 1.05 -12.50
CA GLU A 111 3.11 0.30 -11.25
C GLU A 111 4.36 0.28 -10.35
N LEU A 112 5.54 0.04 -10.93
CA LEU A 112 6.80 0.05 -10.17
C LEU A 112 7.10 1.44 -9.57
N ARG A 113 6.83 2.51 -10.32
CA ARG A 113 6.97 3.89 -9.83
C ARG A 113 5.98 4.20 -8.71
N ALA A 114 4.72 3.81 -8.86
CA ALA A 114 3.70 3.98 -7.83
C ALA A 114 4.07 3.21 -6.55
N ALA A 115 4.56 1.98 -6.67
CA ALA A 115 5.02 1.18 -5.55
C ALA A 115 6.24 1.81 -4.84
N HIS A 116 7.20 2.34 -5.59
CA HIS A 116 8.32 3.12 -5.02
C HIS A 116 7.81 4.32 -4.21
N THR A 117 6.90 5.12 -4.77
CA THR A 117 6.33 6.30 -4.09
C THR A 117 5.58 5.89 -2.81
N ALA A 118 4.80 4.81 -2.85
CA ALA A 118 4.09 4.31 -1.69
C ALA A 118 5.06 3.84 -0.58
N LEU A 119 6.10 3.09 -0.93
CA LEU A 119 7.11 2.63 0.03
C LEU A 119 7.89 3.80 0.65
N ARG A 120 8.19 4.84 -0.13
CA ARG A 120 8.83 6.06 0.37
C ARG A 120 7.93 6.79 1.37
N ALA A 121 6.64 6.92 1.07
CA ALA A 121 5.66 7.51 2.01
C ALA A 121 5.56 6.69 3.31
N THR A 122 5.53 5.36 3.22
CA THR A 122 5.52 4.47 4.39
C THR A 122 6.82 4.57 5.20
N ALA A 123 7.98 4.74 4.57
CA ALA A 123 9.24 4.96 5.29
C ALA A 123 9.24 6.25 6.12
N LEU A 124 8.63 7.33 5.61
CA LEU A 124 8.42 8.57 6.36
C LEU A 124 7.56 8.36 7.61
N GLU A 125 6.52 7.54 7.52
CA GLU A 125 5.65 7.20 8.66
C GLU A 125 6.41 6.45 9.78
N TYR A 126 7.51 5.76 9.44
CA TYR A 126 8.41 5.13 10.40
C TYR A 126 9.42 6.10 11.05
N GLY A 127 9.35 7.39 10.74
CA GLY A 127 10.24 8.41 11.32
C GLY A 127 11.59 8.55 10.62
N VAL A 128 11.73 8.01 9.42
CA VAL A 128 12.87 8.30 8.54
C VAL A 128 12.80 9.77 8.13
N THR A 129 13.90 10.49 8.25
CA THR A 129 13.94 11.91 7.93
C THR A 129 14.06 12.13 6.42
N ASP A 130 13.56 13.26 5.91
CA ASP A 130 13.75 13.65 4.51
C ASP A 130 15.23 13.69 4.09
N ALA A 131 16.14 13.92 5.04
CA ALA A 131 17.59 13.89 4.81
C ALA A 131 18.12 12.46 4.53
N ASP A 132 17.53 11.44 5.16
CA ASP A 132 17.85 10.04 4.88
C ASP A 132 17.32 9.61 3.51
N LEU A 133 16.13 10.09 3.14
CA LEU A 133 15.57 9.90 1.81
C LEU A 133 16.39 10.59 0.72
N ALA A 134 16.78 11.85 0.93
CA ALA A 134 17.60 12.59 -0.03
C ALA A 134 18.98 11.94 -0.20
N ARG A 135 19.55 11.38 0.86
CA ARG A 135 20.81 10.62 0.81
C ARG A 135 20.68 9.31 0.04
N GLU A 136 19.52 8.67 0.08
CA GLU A 136 19.30 7.38 -0.59
C GLU A 136 18.80 7.48 -2.03
N PHE A 137 17.99 8.48 -2.34
CA PHE A 137 17.33 8.64 -3.64
C PHE A 137 17.86 9.82 -4.48
N GLY A 138 18.59 10.76 -3.87
CA GLY A 138 18.82 12.07 -4.46
C GLY A 138 17.57 12.96 -4.36
N ASP A 139 17.76 14.29 -4.44
CA ASP A 139 16.63 15.21 -4.53
C ASP A 139 15.85 14.90 -5.82
N ASP A 140 14.58 14.55 -5.67
CA ASP A 140 13.61 14.56 -6.77
C ASP A 140 13.40 16.04 -7.16
N SER A 141 14.29 16.57 -8.01
CA SER A 141 14.16 17.89 -8.66
C SER A 141 13.55 17.75 -10.06
#